data_AF-A0A7I8W076-F1
#
_entry.id   AF-A0A7I8W076-F1
#
_cell.length_a   1.000
_cell.length_b   1.000
_cell.length_c   1.000
_cell.angle_alpha   90.00
_cell.angle_beta   90.00
_cell.angle_gamma   90.00
#
_symmetry.space_group_name_H-M   'P 1'
#
loop_
_entity.id
_entity.type
_entity.pdbx_description
1 polymer ?
#
loop_
_entity_poly.entity_id
_entity_poly.type
_entity_poly.pdbx_seq_one_letter_code
_entity_poly.pdbx_strand_id
1 'polypeptide(L)'
;MHLATCLVEMPNEVRHGYSRRETAIGLCDPWKALEMDAKPLPKIESRPVQPKEEQKPRKKDGDRPPKEGSTHLPKFPAVQVPANDLGTKKIDFSQVKQLRREIARKYSANADSRVNDEYRRTKNDIYRMELDKLEDIHEVNRQHMRRTYFAYLQNNKGAKKAVYECFPKQQTQKETVKQN
;
A
#
# COMPACT_ATOMS: atom_id res chain seq x y z
N MET A 1 21.02 32.03 -16.00
CA MET A 1 21.38 30.96 -16.95
C MET A 1 22.56 30.19 -16.36
N HIS A 2 22.34 28.90 -16.06
CA HIS A 2 23.32 27.83 -15.84
C HIS A 2 24.26 27.88 -14.61
N LEU A 3 23.79 27.36 -13.48
CA LEU A 3 24.64 26.82 -12.40
C LEU A 3 24.00 25.55 -11.80
N ALA A 4 23.99 24.44 -12.55
CA ALA A 4 23.67 23.11 -12.04
C ALA A 4 24.09 22.00 -13.02
N THR A 5 25.39 21.87 -13.29
CA THR A 5 25.95 20.74 -14.05
C THR A 5 27.26 20.30 -13.41
N CYS A 6 27.21 19.84 -12.16
CA CYS A 6 28.36 19.24 -11.49
C CYS A 6 27.94 17.99 -10.71
N LEU A 7 27.12 17.16 -11.34
CA LEU A 7 26.88 15.78 -10.94
C LEU A 7 26.89 14.95 -12.22
N VAL A 8 27.68 13.89 -12.20
CA VAL A 8 27.85 12.89 -13.26
C VAL A 8 28.91 13.24 -14.31
N GLU A 9 30.18 13.14 -13.94
CA GLU A 9 31.20 12.52 -14.79
C GLU A 9 32.36 12.06 -13.88
N MET A 10 32.14 10.94 -13.19
CA MET A 10 33.22 10.24 -12.50
C MET A 10 33.89 9.29 -13.51
N PRO A 11 35.23 9.19 -13.55
CA PRO A 11 35.93 8.29 -14.46
C PRO A 11 35.48 6.83 -14.25
N ASN A 12 35.44 6.05 -15.33
CA ASN A 12 34.90 4.67 -15.37
C ASN A 12 35.50 3.73 -14.31
N GLU A 13 36.68 4.05 -13.78
CA GLU A 13 37.40 3.30 -12.76
C GLU A 13 36.74 3.37 -11.36
N VAL A 14 35.88 4.37 -11.11
CA VAL A 14 35.23 4.58 -9.80
C VAL A 14 33.79 4.04 -9.76
N ARG A 15 33.34 3.32 -10.81
CA ARG A 15 32.10 2.54 -10.71
C ARG A 15 32.35 1.37 -9.77
N HIS A 16 31.87 1.48 -8.54
CA HIS A 16 31.94 0.42 -7.54
C HIS A 16 31.33 -0.88 -8.08
N GLY A 17 32.18 -1.78 -8.58
CA GLY A 17 31.78 -3.16 -8.83
C GLY A 17 31.60 -3.85 -7.49
N TYR A 18 30.43 -4.42 -7.25
CA TYR A 18 30.21 -5.23 -6.05
C TYR A 18 31.01 -6.54 -6.17
N SER A 19 32.13 -6.64 -5.46
CA SER A 19 32.81 -7.91 -5.24
C SER A 19 32.00 -8.74 -4.23
N ARG A 20 31.75 -10.01 -4.52
CA ARG A 20 31.15 -10.95 -3.57
C ARG A 20 32.22 -11.92 -3.07
N ARG A 21 32.02 -12.46 -1.87
CA ARG A 21 32.76 -13.59 -1.33
C ARG A 21 31.81 -14.77 -1.17
N GLU A 22 32.32 -15.98 -1.27
CA GLU A 22 31.55 -17.15 -0.87
C GLU A 22 31.36 -17.10 0.65
N THR A 23 30.13 -17.31 1.10
CA THR A 23 29.79 -17.35 2.52
C THR A 23 29.08 -18.66 2.80
N ALA A 24 29.45 -19.34 3.88
CA ALA A 24 28.75 -20.53 4.32
C ALA A 24 27.30 -20.20 4.73
N ILE A 25 26.36 -21.06 4.35
CA ILE A 25 25.02 -21.10 4.93
C ILE A 25 24.98 -22.33 5.85
N GLY A 26 25.38 -22.16 7.11
CA GLY A 26 25.41 -23.24 8.12
C GLY A 26 26.82 -23.59 8.62
N LEU A 27 26.91 -24.72 9.34
CA LEU A 27 28.18 -25.24 9.88
C LEU A 27 29.03 -25.79 8.71
N CYS A 28 30.23 -25.29 8.53
CA CYS A 28 31.12 -25.64 7.43
C CYS A 28 32.48 -26.10 7.97
N ASP A 29 33.16 -26.98 7.23
CA ASP A 29 34.48 -27.49 7.62
C ASP A 29 35.51 -26.35 7.70
N PRO A 30 36.43 -26.36 8.68
CA PRO A 30 37.40 -25.28 8.89
C PRO A 30 38.27 -24.98 7.65
N TRP A 31 38.65 -26.02 6.91
CA TRP A 31 39.43 -25.89 5.68
C TRP A 31 38.64 -25.26 4.54
N LYS A 32 37.34 -25.53 4.50
CA LYS A 32 36.42 -24.94 3.53
C LYS A 32 36.17 -23.46 3.86
N ALA A 33 36.07 -23.11 5.14
CA ALA A 33 36.02 -21.72 5.59
C ALA A 33 37.27 -20.92 5.19
N LEU A 34 38.46 -21.49 5.40
CA LEU A 34 39.72 -20.86 4.98
C LEU A 34 39.79 -20.67 3.45
N GLU A 35 39.28 -21.64 2.68
CA GLU A 35 39.20 -21.55 1.23
C GLU A 35 38.29 -20.40 0.76
N MET A 36 37.11 -20.25 1.38
CA MET A 36 36.16 -19.15 1.07
C MET A 36 36.72 -17.76 1.41
N ASP A 37 37.55 -17.67 2.46
CA ASP A 37 38.21 -16.41 2.84
C ASP A 37 39.41 -16.06 1.95
N ALA A 38 40.16 -17.07 1.49
CA ALA A 38 41.37 -16.88 0.70
C ALA A 38 41.10 -16.60 -0.79
N LYS A 39 40.00 -17.13 -1.35
CA LYS A 39 39.71 -17.05 -2.79
C LYS A 39 38.61 -16.00 -3.08
N PRO A 40 38.95 -14.82 -3.63
CA PRO A 40 37.92 -13.89 -4.09
C PRO A 40 37.20 -14.46 -5.32
N LEU A 41 35.88 -14.28 -5.38
CA LEU A 41 35.10 -14.65 -6.55
C LEU A 41 35.45 -13.75 -7.74
N PRO A 42 35.31 -14.26 -8.99
CA PRO A 42 35.53 -13.45 -10.18
C PRO A 42 34.63 -12.21 -10.16
N LYS A 43 35.22 -11.07 -10.53
CA LYS A 43 34.50 -9.79 -10.60
C LYS A 43 33.42 -9.90 -11.66
N ILE A 44 32.16 -9.90 -11.25
CA ILE A 44 31.04 -9.85 -12.18
C ILE A 44 31.05 -8.47 -12.82
N GLU A 45 31.12 -8.41 -14.14
CA GLU A 45 31.03 -7.16 -14.87
C GLU A 45 29.66 -6.52 -14.61
N SER A 46 29.66 -5.25 -14.20
CA SER A 46 28.41 -4.52 -14.02
C SER A 46 27.74 -4.40 -15.38
N ARG A 47 26.64 -5.13 -15.58
CA ARG A 47 25.82 -4.98 -16.79
C ARG A 47 25.34 -3.52 -16.82
N PRO A 48 25.66 -2.74 -17.87
CA PRO A 48 25.18 -1.36 -17.94
C PRO A 48 23.65 -1.41 -17.90
N VAL A 49 23.07 -0.68 -16.94
CA VAL A 49 21.63 -0.48 -16.88
C VAL A 49 21.23 0.16 -18.21
N GLN A 50 20.58 -0.61 -19.08
CA GLN A 50 20.03 -0.03 -20.28
C GLN A 50 19.03 1.04 -19.84
N PRO A 51 19.07 2.26 -20.40
CA PRO A 51 18.04 3.25 -20.15
C PRO A 51 16.71 2.58 -20.49
N LYS A 52 15.80 2.53 -19.52
CA LYS A 52 14.46 1.98 -19.74
C LYS A 52 13.90 2.67 -20.98
N GLU A 53 13.55 1.88 -21.99
CA GLU A 53 12.72 2.36 -23.10
C GLU A 53 11.58 3.18 -22.52
N GLU A 54 11.38 4.36 -23.10
CA GLU A 54 10.42 5.36 -22.66
C GLU A 54 9.09 4.67 -22.35
N GLN A 55 8.78 4.60 -21.06
CA GLN A 55 7.50 4.08 -20.61
C GLN A 55 6.43 4.95 -21.27
N LYS A 56 5.54 4.31 -22.05
CA LYS A 56 4.40 4.96 -22.69
C LYS A 56 3.81 6.03 -21.77
N PRO A 57 3.51 7.23 -22.28
CA PRO A 57 3.01 8.32 -21.46
C PRO A 57 1.81 7.81 -20.67
N ARG A 58 1.94 7.83 -19.34
CA ARG A 58 0.85 7.45 -18.43
C ARG A 58 -0.35 8.28 -18.83
N LYS A 59 -1.49 7.63 -19.10
CA LYS A 59 -2.75 8.31 -19.36
C LYS A 59 -2.93 9.36 -18.25
N LYS A 60 -3.26 10.59 -18.63
CA LYS A 60 -3.56 11.64 -17.65
C LYS A 60 -4.76 11.14 -16.85
N ASP A 61 -4.50 10.77 -15.60
CA ASP A 61 -5.53 10.36 -14.65
C ASP A 61 -6.41 11.60 -14.38
N GLY A 62 -7.49 11.75 -15.14
CA GLY A 62 -8.55 12.70 -14.81
C GLY A 62 -9.16 12.33 -13.46
N ASP A 63 -9.61 13.33 -12.70
CA ASP A 63 -10.29 13.22 -11.39
C ASP A 63 -9.54 12.49 -10.26
N ARG A 64 -8.28 12.10 -10.45
CA ARG A 64 -7.47 11.52 -9.36
C ARG A 64 -7.09 12.61 -8.36
N PRO A 65 -7.36 12.41 -7.06
CA PRO A 65 -6.89 13.35 -6.05
C PRO A 65 -5.35 13.42 -6.06
N PRO A 66 -4.76 14.60 -5.80
CA PRO A 66 -3.32 14.76 -5.76
C PRO A 66 -2.70 13.83 -4.71
N LYS A 67 -1.51 13.29 -5.00
CA LYS A 67 -0.79 12.43 -4.05
C LYS A 67 -0.34 13.26 -2.84
N GLU A 68 -1.02 13.08 -1.71
CA GLU A 68 -0.65 13.71 -0.45
C GLU A 68 0.38 12.85 0.31
N GLY A 69 1.63 13.34 0.40
CA GLY A 69 2.69 12.79 1.22
C GLY A 69 3.70 11.90 0.50
N SER A 70 4.80 11.58 1.19
CA SER A 70 5.92 10.77 0.65
C SER A 70 5.66 9.26 0.72
N THR A 71 4.64 8.81 1.45
CA THR A 71 4.37 7.38 1.71
C THR A 71 3.08 6.92 1.03
N HIS A 72 3.14 5.78 0.34
CA HIS A 72 1.96 5.13 -0.26
C HIS A 72 0.95 4.62 0.78
N LEU A 73 1.33 4.54 2.06
CA LEU A 73 0.50 3.98 3.14
C LEU A 73 -0.52 4.99 3.65
N PRO A 74 -1.78 4.61 3.94
CA PRO A 74 -2.78 5.53 4.47
C PRO A 74 -2.33 6.17 5.79
N LYS A 75 -2.69 7.45 6.00
CA LYS A 75 -2.39 8.14 7.26
C LYS A 75 -3.18 7.48 8.39
N PHE A 76 -2.49 7.06 9.44
CA PHE A 76 -3.15 6.62 10.67
C PHE A 76 -4.00 7.76 11.22
N PRO A 77 -5.27 7.50 11.60
CA PRO A 77 -6.15 8.54 12.09
C PRO A 77 -5.63 9.03 13.44
N ALA A 78 -5.16 10.27 13.49
CA ALA A 78 -4.79 10.91 14.74
C ALA A 78 -6.09 11.30 15.47
N VAL A 79 -6.52 10.46 16.40
CA VAL A 79 -7.70 10.76 17.23
C VAL A 79 -7.28 11.74 18.31
N GLN A 80 -7.71 12.99 18.17
CA GLN A 80 -7.57 13.96 19.24
C GLN A 80 -8.61 13.62 20.32
N VAL A 81 -8.16 13.02 21.40
CA VAL A 81 -8.99 12.81 22.58
C VAL A 81 -8.92 14.09 23.40
N PRO A 82 -10.01 14.85 23.55
CA PRO A 82 -10.00 16.01 24.44
C PRO A 82 -9.68 15.52 25.85
N ALA A 83 -8.65 16.10 26.46
CA ALA A 83 -8.19 15.73 27.81
C ALA A 83 -9.24 16.02 28.89
N ASN A 84 -10.27 16.81 28.56
CA ASN A 84 -11.26 17.28 29.49
C ASN A 84 -12.44 16.28 29.56
N ASP A 85 -12.75 15.85 30.79
CA ASP A 85 -13.92 15.12 31.28
C ASP A 85 -13.93 13.58 31.34
N LEU A 86 -13.22 12.85 30.48
CA LEU A 86 -13.32 11.37 30.48
C LEU A 86 -12.35 10.66 31.45
N GLY A 87 -11.25 11.30 31.83
CA GLY A 87 -10.24 10.69 32.71
C GLY A 87 -10.58 10.78 34.21
N THR A 88 -11.38 11.76 34.61
CA THR A 88 -11.64 12.10 36.03
C THR A 88 -13.04 11.72 36.52
N LYS A 89 -14.01 11.51 35.61
CA LYS A 89 -15.38 11.12 35.99
C LYS A 89 -15.44 9.63 36.28
N LYS A 90 -15.48 9.26 37.57
CA LYS A 90 -15.82 7.90 37.99
C LYS A 90 -17.29 7.65 37.63
N ILE A 91 -17.54 6.67 36.77
CA ILE A 91 -18.90 6.30 36.35
C ILE A 91 -19.38 5.22 37.30
N ASP A 92 -20.44 5.51 38.06
CA ASP A 92 -21.11 4.51 38.88
C ASP A 92 -21.92 3.54 38.02
N PHE A 93 -22.07 2.31 38.49
CA PHE A 93 -22.76 1.25 37.75
C PHE A 93 -24.22 1.60 37.38
N SER A 94 -24.89 2.40 38.22
CA SER A 94 -26.25 2.91 37.99
C SER A 94 -26.34 3.81 36.74
N GLN A 95 -25.27 4.53 36.40
CA GLN A 95 -25.22 5.49 35.30
C GLN A 95 -24.86 4.86 33.95
N VAL A 96 -24.36 3.61 33.95
CA VAL A 96 -23.92 2.90 32.73
C VAL A 96 -25.03 2.80 31.68
N LYS A 97 -26.29 2.60 32.10
CA LYS A 97 -27.43 2.50 31.17
C LYS A 97 -27.70 3.83 30.46
N GLN A 98 -27.54 4.95 31.16
CA GLN A 98 -27.72 6.30 30.58
C GLN A 98 -26.57 6.61 29.62
N LEU A 99 -25.34 6.33 30.04
CA LEU A 99 -24.15 6.49 29.20
C LEU A 99 -24.25 5.70 27.88
N ARG A 100 -24.70 4.44 27.93
CA ARG A 100 -24.92 3.63 26.71
C ARG A 100 -25.93 4.27 25.75
N ARG A 101 -27.00 4.89 26.27
CA ARG A 101 -27.99 5.61 25.43
C ARG A 101 -27.38 6.87 24.83
N GLU A 102 -26.61 7.62 25.60
CA GLU A 102 -25.95 8.84 25.10
C GLU A 102 -24.90 8.52 24.03
N ILE A 103 -24.09 7.48 24.24
CA ILE A 103 -23.15 6.97 23.23
C ILE A 103 -23.94 6.57 21.98
N ALA A 104 -24.97 5.73 22.11
CA ALA A 104 -25.78 5.32 20.97
C ALA A 104 -26.36 6.52 20.21
N ARG A 105 -26.89 7.52 20.92
CA ARG A 105 -27.43 8.75 20.34
C ARG A 105 -26.36 9.59 19.63
N LYS A 106 -25.17 9.76 20.22
CA LYS A 106 -24.06 10.49 19.59
C LYS A 106 -23.55 9.77 18.33
N TYR A 107 -23.53 8.44 18.35
CA TYR A 107 -23.13 7.65 17.19
C TYR A 107 -24.19 7.63 16.09
N SER A 108 -25.49 7.65 16.43
CA SER A 108 -26.57 7.68 15.44
C SER A 108 -26.78 9.06 14.82
N ALA A 109 -26.65 10.15 15.60
CA ALA A 109 -26.89 11.52 15.12
C ALA A 109 -25.96 11.93 13.96
N ASN A 110 -24.72 11.44 13.95
CA ASN A 110 -23.73 11.76 12.92
C ASN A 110 -23.46 10.58 11.98
N ALA A 111 -24.40 9.62 11.87
CA ALA A 111 -24.19 8.40 11.10
C ALA A 111 -23.91 8.69 9.62
N ASP A 112 -24.70 9.56 8.99
CA ASP A 112 -24.58 9.82 7.54
C ASP A 112 -23.31 10.61 7.20
N SER A 113 -22.95 11.62 8.01
CA SER A 113 -21.69 12.35 7.84
C SER A 113 -20.50 11.41 7.94
N ARG A 114 -20.48 10.53 8.95
CA ARG A 114 -19.40 9.56 9.13
C ARG A 114 -19.28 8.60 7.96
N VAL A 115 -20.40 8.10 7.44
CA VAL A 115 -20.40 7.23 6.25
C VAL A 115 -19.79 7.96 5.04
N ASN A 116 -20.11 9.24 4.85
CA ASN A 116 -19.53 10.05 3.77
C ASN A 116 -18.04 10.33 3.98
N ASP A 117 -17.61 10.59 5.21
CA ASP A 117 -16.20 10.81 5.55
C ASP A 117 -15.37 9.54 5.33
N GLU A 118 -15.89 8.39 5.78
CA GLU A 118 -15.29 7.07 5.54
C GLU A 118 -15.21 6.75 4.05
N TYR A 119 -16.26 7.06 3.29
CA TYR A 119 -16.29 6.89 1.84
C TYR A 119 -15.18 7.72 1.17
N ARG A 120 -15.10 9.02 1.47
CA ARG A 120 -14.07 9.91 0.92
C ARG A 120 -12.67 9.45 1.27
N ARG A 121 -12.44 9.09 2.53
CA ARG A 121 -11.16 8.57 3.01
C ARG A 121 -10.74 7.32 2.25
N THR A 122 -11.62 6.33 2.16
CA THR A 122 -11.33 5.05 1.50
C THR A 122 -11.05 5.27 0.00
N LYS A 123 -11.83 6.13 -0.66
CA LYS A 123 -11.62 6.48 -2.08
C LYS A 123 -10.24 7.11 -2.29
N ASN A 124 -9.85 8.05 -1.43
CA ASN A 124 -8.51 8.65 -1.48
C ASN A 124 -7.40 7.62 -1.21
N ASP A 125 -7.59 6.72 -0.25
CA ASP A 125 -6.62 5.68 0.09
C ASP A 125 -6.41 4.70 -1.08
N ILE A 126 -7.47 4.34 -1.81
CA ILE A 126 -7.40 3.50 -3.02
C ILE A 126 -6.49 4.14 -4.08
N TYR A 127 -6.70 5.43 -4.37
CA TYR A 127 -5.87 6.15 -5.34
C TYR A 127 -4.45 6.39 -4.82
N ARG A 128 -4.26 6.60 -3.52
CA ARG A 128 -2.93 6.80 -2.93
C ARG A 128 -2.07 5.55 -3.00
N MET A 129 -2.67 4.38 -2.78
CA MET A 129 -2.02 3.07 -2.86
C MET A 129 -1.91 2.54 -4.29
N GLU A 130 -2.41 3.29 -5.28
CA GLU A 130 -2.45 2.89 -6.69
C GLU A 130 -3.23 1.59 -6.96
N LEU A 131 -4.24 1.29 -6.12
CA LEU A 131 -5.06 0.08 -6.27
C LEU A 131 -6.01 0.16 -7.47
N ASP A 132 -6.21 1.37 -8.02
CA ASP A 132 -6.95 1.65 -9.25
C ASP A 132 -6.33 0.96 -10.48
N LYS A 133 -5.02 0.70 -10.46
CA LYS A 133 -4.26 0.11 -11.57
C LYS A 133 -4.38 -1.40 -11.66
N LEU A 134 -5.55 -1.94 -11.35
CA LEU A 134 -5.79 -3.39 -11.38
C LEU A 134 -5.68 -3.96 -12.80
N GLU A 135 -5.89 -3.11 -13.81
CA GLU A 135 -5.74 -3.43 -15.22
C GLU A 135 -4.29 -3.73 -15.63
N ASP A 136 -3.31 -3.20 -14.91
CA ASP A 136 -1.89 -3.45 -15.18
C ASP A 136 -1.45 -4.84 -14.68
N ILE A 137 -2.26 -5.47 -13.81
CA ILE A 137 -2.00 -6.80 -13.27
C ILE A 137 -2.53 -7.88 -14.22
N HIS A 138 -1.76 -8.98 -14.36
CA HIS A 138 -2.15 -10.16 -15.11
C HIS A 138 -3.53 -10.71 -14.68
N GLU A 139 -4.35 -11.12 -15.64
CA GLU A 139 -5.76 -11.48 -15.45
C GLU A 139 -6.00 -12.56 -14.38
N VAL A 140 -5.13 -13.58 -14.34
CA VAL A 140 -5.16 -14.64 -13.32
C VAL A 140 -5.08 -14.06 -11.90
N ASN A 141 -4.15 -13.13 -11.67
CA ASN A 141 -3.92 -12.53 -10.36
C ASN A 141 -4.94 -11.44 -10.05
N ARG A 142 -5.52 -10.81 -11.08
CA ARG A 142 -6.51 -9.74 -10.96
C ARG A 142 -7.70 -10.17 -10.09
N GLN A 143 -8.21 -11.38 -10.30
CA GLN A 143 -9.34 -11.90 -9.53
C GLN A 143 -9.01 -12.07 -8.04
N HIS A 144 -7.81 -12.59 -7.72
CA HIS A 144 -7.36 -12.76 -6.35
C HIS A 144 -7.15 -11.41 -5.67
N MET A 145 -6.47 -10.47 -6.32
CA MET A 145 -6.26 -9.11 -5.80
C MET A 145 -7.59 -8.40 -5.53
N ARG A 146 -8.54 -8.54 -6.45
CA ARG A 146 -9.88 -8.01 -6.26
C ARG A 146 -10.56 -8.59 -5.03
N ARG A 147 -10.58 -9.92 -4.86
CA ARG A 147 -11.16 -10.56 -3.66
C ARG A 147 -10.51 -10.05 -2.39
N THR A 148 -9.19 -9.86 -2.39
CA THR A 148 -8.44 -9.26 -1.29
C THR A 148 -8.94 -7.85 -0.98
N TYR A 149 -9.17 -6.99 -1.99
CA TYR A 149 -9.72 -5.65 -1.76
C TYR A 149 -11.11 -5.69 -1.13
N PHE A 150 -11.98 -6.58 -1.63
CA PHE A 150 -13.31 -6.77 -1.04
C PHE A 150 -13.26 -7.29 0.39
N ALA A 151 -12.30 -8.15 0.74
CA ALA A 151 -12.16 -8.68 2.10
C ALA A 151 -11.65 -7.63 3.09
N TYR A 152 -10.58 -6.90 2.74
CA TYR A 152 -9.87 -6.04 3.70
C TYR A 152 -10.38 -4.58 3.74
N LEU A 153 -10.95 -4.07 2.64
CA LEU A 153 -11.38 -2.68 2.56
C LEU A 153 -12.88 -2.46 2.86
N GLN A 154 -13.66 -3.52 3.11
CA GLN A 154 -15.12 -3.41 3.35
C GLN A 154 -15.54 -3.35 4.82
N ASN A 155 -14.65 -2.95 5.72
CA ASN A 155 -14.92 -2.97 7.17
C ASN A 155 -16.10 -2.08 7.58
N ASN A 156 -16.29 -0.94 6.89
CA ASN A 156 -17.32 0.03 7.22
C ASN A 156 -18.30 0.25 6.04
N LYS A 157 -19.49 0.79 6.34
CA LYS A 157 -20.53 1.03 5.31
C LYS A 157 -20.06 2.03 4.24
N GLY A 158 -19.37 3.10 4.63
CA GLY A 158 -18.81 4.08 3.69
C GLY A 158 -17.71 3.48 2.82
N ALA A 159 -16.80 2.71 3.44
CA ALA A 159 -15.72 2.03 2.74
C ALA A 159 -16.23 0.99 1.73
N LYS A 160 -17.26 0.22 2.11
CA LYS A 160 -17.96 -0.71 1.22
C LYS A 160 -18.46 0.01 -0.03
N LYS A 161 -19.16 1.15 0.13
CA LYS A 161 -19.65 1.97 -0.99
C LYS A 161 -18.51 2.40 -1.93
N ALA A 162 -17.39 2.87 -1.36
CA ALA A 162 -16.22 3.30 -2.14
C ALA A 162 -15.61 2.15 -2.95
N VAL A 163 -15.42 0.98 -2.35
CA VAL A 163 -14.86 -0.21 -3.01
C VAL A 163 -15.75 -0.69 -4.15
N TYR A 164 -17.07 -0.68 -3.97
CA TYR A 164 -18.01 -1.07 -5.03
C TYR A 164 -18.00 -0.11 -6.21
N GLU A 165 -17.84 1.19 -5.96
CA GLU A 165 -17.71 2.22 -6.99
C GLU A 165 -16.39 2.09 -7.76
N CYS A 166 -15.28 1.85 -7.05
CA CYS A 166 -13.95 1.73 -7.68
C CYS A 166 -13.74 0.38 -8.39
N PHE A 167 -14.38 -0.69 -7.93
CA PHE A 167 -14.21 -2.05 -8.46
C PHE A 167 -15.56 -2.72 -8.75
N PRO A 168 -16.32 -2.28 -9.78
CA PRO A 168 -17.68 -2.76 -10.07
C PRO A 168 -17.70 -4.24 -10.42
N LYS A 169 -18.54 -5.05 -9.73
CA LYS A 169 -18.65 -6.52 -9.91
C LYS A 169 -18.68 -6.85 -11.40
N GLN A 170 -17.71 -7.64 -11.88
CA GLN A 170 -17.81 -8.21 -13.23
C GLN A 170 -19.08 -9.07 -13.22
N GLN A 171 -20.03 -8.75 -14.08
CA GLN A 171 -21.20 -9.60 -14.28
C GLN A 171 -20.67 -10.93 -14.80
N THR A 172 -20.72 -11.97 -13.97
CA THR A 172 -20.44 -13.32 -14.41
C THR A 172 -21.50 -13.64 -15.46
N GLN A 173 -21.11 -13.76 -16.72
CA GLN A 173 -21.97 -14.34 -17.74
C GLN A 173 -22.25 -15.77 -17.29
N LYS A 174 -23.45 -15.98 -16.72
CA LYS A 174 -23.97 -17.31 -16.47
C LYS A 174 -24.42 -17.85 -17.82
N GLU A 175 -23.50 -18.35 -18.62
CA GLU A 175 -23.86 -19.19 -19.75
C GLU A 175 -24.47 -20.48 -19.20
N THR A 176 -25.79 -20.54 -19.33
CA THR A 176 -26.59 -21.74 -19.14
C THR A 176 -26.17 -22.77 -20.18
N VAL A 177 -25.30 -23.71 -19.81
CA VAL A 177 -25.16 -24.97 -20.53
C VAL A 177 -26.43 -25.79 -20.24
N LYS A 178 -27.45 -25.59 -21.07
CA LYS A 178 -28.52 -26.59 -21.24
C LYS A 178 -27.90 -27.75 -22.02
N GLN A 179 -27.62 -28.86 -21.34
CA GLN A 179 -27.33 -30.12 -22.00
C GLN A 179 -28.66 -30.68 -22.51
N ASN A 180 -28.71 -30.90 -23.82
CA ASN A 180 -29.72 -31.70 -24.52
C ASN A 180 -29.50 -33.19 -24.24
#